data_AF-A0A1C5W254-F1
#
_entry.id   AF-A0A1C5W254-F1
#
_cell.length_a   1.000
_cell.length_b   1.000
_cell.length_c   1.000
_cell.angle_alpha   90.00
_cell.angle_beta   90.00
_cell.angle_gamma   90.00
#
_symmetry.space_group_name_H-M   'P 1'
#
loop_
_entity.id
_entity.type
_entity.pdbx_description
1 polymer ?
#
loop_
_entity_poly.entity_id
_entity_poly.type
_entity_poly.pdbx_seq_one_letter_code
_entity_poly.pdbx_strand_id
1 'polypeptide(L)'
;MLYTFFSIEVGLFPGILCWKTFTLQKRIYVRYNAYIITESFTVLRMLGRGELIFMEPIIFHVDVNSAFLSWEAVHRMNYLGVQTDLREELSAVGGDTAMRHGIILAKSIPAKKYGIQTGDSILKARQKCPGLLVVPPHYDLYERCSKALMQILKEYTPCVEQYSIDEAYMDMSGTKWLWGTPKEAAQQVRGKILKELGFTVNIGVSTNKVLAKMASDFKKPNRVHTLFPGEIENKMWSLPVGRLFFVGRATEQKLHSFGISTIGQLARTDPAFLKKTLKKHGEIIWAFANGRDADPVQAVPEPQKGYGSSTTIAFDVRDVPTAKLVLLALAETVGMRLRQAKVQAEVIAVGIKTYDFRYYGHQMTLSSATDITEEIYKYAVEIFMQMWDGTPIRHLGVYTGKIREALDMRQIDMFDRTDYGKLKMWNLAVDSVRKRYGPDALRRGVFVNHPLNIDHMSGGISREKRTVDYEAEQKESERKW
;
A
#
# COMPACT_ATOMS: atom_id res chain seq x y z
N MET A 1 45.47 -25.24 -2.30
CA MET A 1 45.41 -25.76 -3.69
C MET A 1 45.33 -24.55 -4.60
N LEU A 2 46.19 -24.49 -5.63
CA LEU A 2 46.70 -23.28 -6.26
C LEU A 2 45.64 -22.27 -6.73
N TYR A 3 45.94 -20.97 -6.52
CA TYR A 3 45.28 -19.83 -7.15
C TYR A 3 45.76 -19.70 -8.60
N THR A 4 44.84 -19.71 -9.56
CA THR A 4 45.14 -19.37 -10.96
C THR A 4 44.67 -17.94 -11.23
N PHE A 5 45.61 -17.02 -11.40
CA PHE A 5 45.37 -15.68 -11.93
C PHE A 5 45.21 -15.76 -13.46
N PHE A 6 44.13 -15.21 -14.01
CA PHE A 6 44.04 -14.89 -15.44
C PHE A 6 44.29 -13.38 -15.62
N SER A 7 45.47 -13.03 -16.15
CA SER A 7 45.75 -11.71 -16.71
C SER A 7 45.21 -11.67 -18.14
N ILE A 8 44.43 -10.62 -18.48
CA ILE A 8 44.07 -10.31 -19.86
C ILE A 8 44.93 -9.11 -20.28
N GLU A 9 45.98 -9.37 -21.05
CA GLU A 9 46.72 -8.33 -21.77
C GLU A 9 45.94 -7.94 -23.04
N VAL A 10 45.67 -6.65 -23.21
CA VAL A 10 45.02 -6.11 -24.41
C VAL A 10 46.11 -5.48 -25.28
N GLY A 11 46.58 -6.23 -26.28
CA GLY A 11 47.48 -5.72 -27.32
C GLY A 11 46.72 -5.01 -28.44
N LEU A 12 47.13 -3.79 -28.77
CA LEU A 12 46.64 -2.97 -29.90
C LEU A 12 47.61 -3.10 -31.08
N PHE A 13 47.18 -3.60 -32.25
CA PHE A 13 47.79 -3.28 -33.55
C PHE A 13 46.77 -3.41 -34.72
N PRO A 14 46.92 -2.64 -35.83
CA PRO A 14 45.86 -2.36 -36.79
C PRO A 14 45.98 -3.11 -38.13
N GLY A 15 44.82 -3.40 -38.75
CA GLY A 15 44.63 -3.49 -40.20
C GLY A 15 44.94 -4.81 -40.91
N ILE A 16 43.90 -5.50 -41.40
CA ILE A 16 43.66 -5.91 -42.81
C ILE A 16 42.51 -6.92 -42.85
N LEU A 17 41.55 -6.65 -43.74
CA LEU A 17 40.36 -7.46 -44.04
C LEU A 17 40.72 -8.89 -44.51
N CYS A 18 40.08 -9.90 -43.94
CA CYS A 18 39.71 -11.10 -44.69
C CYS A 18 38.34 -11.59 -44.22
N TRP A 19 37.36 -11.55 -45.12
CA TRP A 19 36.01 -12.08 -44.89
C TRP A 19 36.02 -13.60 -45.03
N LYS A 20 35.66 -14.30 -43.95
CA LYS A 20 35.00 -15.60 -44.05
C LYS A 20 33.73 -15.56 -43.21
N THR A 21 32.62 -15.57 -43.92
CA THR A 21 31.24 -15.63 -43.45
C THR A 21 30.98 -16.93 -42.70
N PHE A 22 30.64 -16.83 -41.41
CA PHE A 22 29.72 -17.76 -40.77
C PHE A 22 28.54 -16.96 -40.23
N THR A 23 27.38 -17.26 -40.79
CA THR A 23 26.13 -16.52 -40.64
C THR A 23 25.36 -17.04 -39.43
N LEU A 24 25.25 -16.23 -38.38
CA LEU A 24 24.12 -16.26 -37.44
C LEU A 24 23.84 -14.82 -37.01
N GLN A 25 23.07 -14.14 -37.84
CA GLN A 25 22.62 -12.77 -37.68
C GLN A 25 21.46 -12.72 -36.68
N LYS A 26 21.59 -11.95 -35.59
CA LYS A 26 20.62 -10.89 -35.27
C LYS A 26 21.28 -9.81 -34.40
N ARG A 27 21.40 -8.65 -35.05
CA ARG A 27 22.04 -7.37 -34.66
C ARG A 27 21.62 -6.86 -33.27
N ILE A 28 22.61 -6.46 -32.46
CA ILE A 28 22.43 -5.47 -31.40
C ILE A 28 22.88 -4.12 -31.97
N TYR A 29 21.96 -3.16 -32.07
CA TYR A 29 22.28 -1.77 -32.36
C TYR A 29 22.90 -1.14 -31.11
N VAL A 30 24.16 -0.70 -31.20
CA VAL A 30 24.80 0.08 -30.14
C VAL A 30 24.28 1.51 -30.20
N ARG A 31 23.46 1.90 -29.23
CA ARG A 31 23.21 3.30 -28.84
C ARG A 31 23.60 3.43 -27.37
N TYR A 32 24.33 4.49 -27.02
CA TYR A 32 24.87 4.80 -25.70
C TYR A 32 23.92 4.45 -24.54
N ASN A 33 24.29 3.40 -23.78
CA ASN A 33 23.82 2.92 -22.46
C ASN A 33 23.71 1.39 -22.49
N ALA A 34 24.84 0.70 -22.25
CA ALA A 34 24.84 -0.75 -22.09
C ALA A 34 24.76 -1.10 -20.59
N TYR A 35 23.69 -1.80 -20.20
CA TYR A 35 23.61 -2.53 -18.94
C TYR A 35 24.10 -3.95 -19.18
N ILE A 36 25.09 -4.42 -18.42
CA ILE A 36 25.53 -5.82 -18.42
C ILE A 36 24.95 -6.45 -17.14
N ILE A 37 24.19 -7.53 -17.29
CA ILE A 37 23.67 -8.34 -16.19
C ILE A 37 24.55 -9.59 -16.12
N THR A 38 25.28 -9.78 -15.02
CA THR A 38 26.01 -11.03 -14.72
C THR A 38 25.25 -11.86 -13.69
N GLU A 39 25.58 -13.17 -13.58
CA GLU A 39 24.92 -14.14 -12.68
C GLU A 39 25.01 -13.81 -11.18
N SER A 40 25.65 -12.70 -10.82
CA SER A 40 25.60 -12.07 -9.50
C SER A 40 24.98 -10.69 -9.66
N PHE A 41 23.66 -10.60 -9.54
CA PHE A 41 22.80 -9.40 -9.63
C PHE A 41 23.51 -8.07 -9.28
N THR A 42 24.19 -7.46 -10.27
CA THR A 42 24.92 -6.20 -10.10
C THR A 42 24.65 -5.30 -11.31
N VAL A 43 24.16 -4.09 -11.06
CA VAL A 43 23.91 -3.08 -12.11
C VAL A 43 25.20 -2.32 -12.37
N LEU A 44 25.74 -2.47 -13.59
CA LEU A 44 26.96 -1.82 -14.05
C LEU A 44 26.66 -0.45 -14.69
N ARG A 45 27.24 0.63 -14.15
CA ARG A 45 27.25 1.96 -14.78
C ARG A 45 28.69 2.41 -15.04
N MET A 46 29.09 2.50 -16.31
CA MET A 46 30.42 3.01 -16.67
C MET A 46 30.48 4.53 -16.52
N LEU A 47 31.40 5.02 -15.70
CA LEU A 47 31.92 6.39 -15.79
C LEU A 47 33.36 6.33 -16.30
N GLY A 48 33.69 7.21 -17.23
CA GLY A 48 34.92 7.17 -18.02
C GLY A 48 36.18 7.32 -17.16
N ARG A 49 36.75 6.18 -16.77
CA ARG A 49 38.18 5.88 -16.50
C ARG A 49 38.26 4.54 -15.76
N GLY A 50 37.96 3.43 -16.44
CA GLY A 50 38.44 2.07 -16.10
C GLY A 50 38.20 1.47 -14.70
N GLU A 51 37.67 2.19 -13.72
CA GLU A 51 37.46 1.71 -12.35
C GLU A 51 35.98 1.43 -12.12
N LEU A 52 35.68 0.15 -11.89
CA LEU A 52 34.39 -0.32 -11.44
C LEU A 52 34.23 0.01 -9.95
N ILE A 53 33.61 1.15 -9.64
CA ILE A 53 33.22 1.45 -8.27
C ILE A 53 31.97 0.62 -7.96
N PHE A 54 32.16 -0.48 -7.24
CA PHE A 54 31.07 -1.22 -6.61
C PHE A 54 30.46 -0.34 -5.52
N MET A 55 29.36 0.35 -5.84
CA MET A 55 28.55 0.97 -4.80
C MET A 55 27.64 -0.09 -4.21
N GLU A 56 27.92 -0.46 -2.96
CA GLU A 56 26.99 -1.29 -2.19
C GLU A 56 25.65 -0.53 -2.07
N PRO A 57 24.53 -1.19 -2.39
CA PRO A 57 23.23 -0.57 -2.24
C PRO A 57 22.99 -0.25 -0.76
N ILE A 58 22.47 0.94 -0.47
CA ILE A 58 22.09 1.35 0.88
C ILE A 58 20.65 1.82 0.85
N ILE A 59 19.78 1.02 1.45
CA ILE A 59 18.33 1.24 1.47
C ILE A 59 17.90 1.57 2.90
N PHE A 60 17.14 2.66 3.04
CA PHE A 60 16.47 2.98 4.29
C PHE A 60 14.99 2.62 4.18
N HIS A 61 14.43 2.05 5.23
CA HIS A 61 13.00 1.96 5.43
C HIS A 61 12.61 2.86 6.60
N VAL A 62 11.75 3.85 6.34
CA VAL A 62 11.28 4.83 7.32
C VAL A 62 9.82 4.53 7.65
N ASP A 63 9.52 4.34 8.93
CA ASP A 63 8.17 4.02 9.43
C ASP A 63 7.78 4.91 10.62
N VAL A 64 6.63 5.59 10.52
CA VAL A 64 6.11 6.47 11.58
C VAL A 64 5.56 5.66 12.75
N ASN A 65 6.03 5.98 13.96
CA ASN A 65 5.56 5.30 15.15
C ASN A 65 4.12 5.71 15.49
N SER A 66 3.20 4.73 15.52
CA SER A 66 1.78 4.95 15.83
C SER A 66 1.15 6.08 15.00
N ALA A 67 1.42 6.10 13.69
CA ALA A 67 1.17 7.20 12.76
C ALA A 67 -0.08 8.04 13.05
N PHE A 68 -1.29 7.48 12.93
CA PHE A 68 -2.53 8.25 13.08
C PHE A 68 -2.67 8.91 14.45
N LEU A 69 -2.25 8.22 15.52
CA LEU A 69 -2.30 8.76 16.87
C LEU A 69 -1.23 9.82 17.09
N SER A 70 -0.02 9.62 16.57
CA SER A 70 1.07 10.59 16.67
C SER A 70 0.75 11.87 15.88
N TRP A 71 0.16 11.75 14.69
CA TRP A 71 -0.28 12.89 13.89
C TRP A 71 -1.41 13.66 14.56
N GLU A 72 -2.39 12.96 15.12
CA GLU A 72 -3.47 13.56 15.90
C GLU A 72 -2.93 14.28 17.14
N ALA A 73 -2.02 13.65 17.89
CA ALA A 73 -1.39 14.26 19.07
C ALA A 73 -0.67 15.57 18.72
N VAL A 74 0.19 15.55 17.70
CA VAL A 74 0.91 16.75 17.24
C VAL A 74 -0.07 17.84 16.81
N HIS A 75 -1.13 17.49 16.08
CA HIS A 75 -2.11 18.47 15.64
C HIS A 75 -2.85 19.12 16.81
N ARG A 76 -3.32 18.33 17.79
CA ARG A 76 -4.02 18.83 18.98
C ARG A 76 -3.13 19.74 19.84
N MET A 77 -1.86 19.36 20.01
CA MET A 77 -0.91 20.16 20.78
C MET A 77 -0.58 21.49 20.09
N ASN A 78 -0.25 21.45 18.80
CA ASN A 78 0.26 22.62 18.09
C ASN A 78 -0.83 23.60 17.63
N TYR A 79 -2.03 23.10 17.30
CA TYR A 79 -3.09 23.92 16.70
C TYR A 79 -4.32 24.11 17.59
N LEU A 80 -4.60 23.17 18.50
CA LEU A 80 -5.73 23.28 19.43
C LEU A 80 -5.32 23.69 20.85
N GLY A 81 -4.01 23.81 21.12
CA GLY A 81 -3.48 24.21 22.43
C GLY A 81 -3.68 23.19 23.54
N VAL A 82 -4.01 21.93 23.20
CA VAL A 82 -4.22 20.85 24.17
C VAL A 82 -2.89 20.49 24.82
N GLN A 83 -2.82 20.57 26.15
CA GLN A 83 -1.60 20.27 26.90
C GLN A 83 -1.30 18.76 27.01
N THR A 84 -2.35 17.93 26.94
CA THR A 84 -2.23 16.49 27.08
C THR A 84 -1.74 15.85 25.78
N ASP A 85 -0.62 15.11 25.85
CA ASP A 85 -0.11 14.34 24.73
C ASP A 85 -0.77 12.95 24.68
N LEU A 86 -1.60 12.73 23.66
CA LEU A 86 -2.27 11.44 23.45
C LEU A 86 -1.28 10.25 23.40
N ARG A 87 -0.02 10.46 23.01
CA ARG A 87 1.00 9.41 22.93
C ARG A 87 1.36 8.83 24.31
N GLU A 88 1.21 9.63 25.36
CA GLU A 88 1.54 9.29 26.75
C GLU A 88 0.34 8.81 27.56
N GLU A 89 -0.87 9.05 27.05
CA GLU A 89 -2.13 8.64 27.67
C GLU A 89 -2.59 7.23 27.27
N LEU A 90 -3.57 6.68 27.98
CA LEU A 90 -4.32 5.50 27.55
C LEU A 90 -5.29 5.87 26.42
N SER A 91 -4.75 6.09 25.22
CA SER A 91 -5.53 6.60 24.09
C SER A 91 -5.44 5.74 22.83
N ALA A 92 -6.43 5.92 21.96
CA ALA A 92 -6.52 5.29 20.65
C ALA A 92 -7.25 6.17 19.64
N VAL A 93 -6.93 6.02 18.37
CA VAL A 93 -7.74 6.53 17.26
C VAL A 93 -8.68 5.41 16.83
N GLY A 94 -9.99 5.67 16.85
CA GLY A 94 -11.01 4.67 16.52
C GLY A 94 -12.16 5.26 15.73
N GLY A 95 -12.77 4.46 14.86
CA GLY A 95 -13.97 4.87 14.11
C GLY A 95 -15.18 5.15 15.01
N ASP A 96 -16.30 5.57 14.43
CA ASP A 96 -17.52 5.80 15.19
C ASP A 96 -18.06 4.50 15.82
N THR A 97 -18.40 4.56 17.11
CA THR A 97 -19.04 3.49 17.89
C THR A 97 -20.47 3.17 17.43
N ALA A 98 -21.21 4.14 16.89
CA ALA A 98 -22.56 3.94 16.38
C ALA A 98 -22.57 3.20 15.03
N MET A 99 -21.44 3.19 14.33
CA MET A 99 -21.26 2.46 13.07
C MET A 99 -20.63 1.08 13.30
N ARG A 100 -21.00 0.11 12.45
CA ARG A 100 -20.36 -1.23 12.41
C ARG A 100 -18.84 -1.20 12.12
N HIS A 101 -18.27 -0.03 11.80
CA HIS A 101 -16.86 0.20 11.46
C HIS A 101 -16.03 0.77 12.60
N GLY A 102 -16.57 0.82 13.83
CA GLY A 102 -15.86 1.27 15.02
C GLY A 102 -14.75 0.30 15.44
N ILE A 103 -13.62 0.32 14.72
CA ILE A 103 -12.40 -0.42 15.04
C ILE A 103 -11.28 0.53 15.48
N ILE A 104 -10.34 0.00 16.25
CA ILE A 104 -9.11 0.69 16.62
C ILE A 104 -8.17 0.75 15.41
N LEU A 105 -7.81 1.96 14.99
CA LEU A 105 -6.90 2.23 13.88
C LEU A 105 -5.45 2.38 14.37
N ALA A 106 -5.26 3.17 15.43
CA ALA A 106 -3.97 3.36 16.09
C ALA A 106 -4.16 3.44 17.61
N LYS A 107 -3.09 3.17 18.37
CA LYS A 107 -3.11 3.14 19.84
C LYS A 107 -1.79 3.62 20.41
N SER A 108 -1.86 4.23 21.59
CA SER A 108 -0.68 4.70 22.30
C SER A 108 0.15 3.52 22.83
N ILE A 109 1.41 3.78 23.19
CA ILE A 109 2.28 2.76 23.79
C ILE A 109 1.73 2.27 25.14
N PRO A 110 1.23 3.15 26.04
CA PRO A 110 0.51 2.72 27.24
C PRO A 110 -0.69 1.81 26.93
N ALA A 111 -1.55 2.18 25.98
CA ALA A 111 -2.72 1.38 25.62
C ALA A 111 -2.35 0.00 25.04
N LYS A 112 -1.22 -0.09 24.32
CA LYS A 112 -0.71 -1.37 23.80
C LYS A 112 -0.41 -2.40 24.89
N LYS A 113 -0.03 -1.96 26.11
CA LYS A 113 0.25 -2.88 27.24
C LYS A 113 -0.97 -3.66 27.70
N TYR A 114 -2.18 -3.15 27.44
CA TYR A 114 -3.45 -3.82 27.75
C TYR A 114 -3.88 -4.84 26.70
N GLY A 115 -3.00 -5.17 25.74
CA GLY A 115 -3.30 -6.18 24.70
C GLY A 115 -4.33 -5.72 23.66
N ILE A 116 -4.61 -4.42 23.56
CA ILE A 116 -5.42 -3.85 22.47
C ILE A 116 -4.68 -4.06 21.15
N GLN A 117 -5.37 -4.57 20.12
CA GLN A 117 -4.81 -4.78 18.80
C GLN A 117 -5.43 -3.83 17.78
N THR A 118 -4.66 -3.47 16.74
CA THR A 118 -5.23 -2.74 15.60
C THR A 118 -6.24 -3.66 14.91
N GLY A 119 -7.43 -3.14 14.61
CA GLY A 119 -8.56 -3.91 14.11
C GLY A 119 -9.45 -4.55 15.19
N ASP A 120 -9.14 -4.42 16.48
CA ASP A 120 -10.12 -4.74 17.53
C ASP A 120 -11.32 -3.78 17.44
N SER A 121 -12.53 -4.26 17.74
CA SER A 121 -13.69 -3.38 17.91
C SER A 121 -13.50 -2.47 19.13
N ILE A 122 -14.10 -1.28 19.11
CA ILE A 122 -14.01 -0.34 20.24
C ILE A 122 -14.58 -0.95 21.51
N LEU A 123 -15.67 -1.72 21.42
CA LEU A 123 -16.24 -2.44 22.56
C LEU A 123 -15.21 -3.39 23.20
N LYS A 124 -14.53 -4.21 22.38
CA LYS A 124 -13.51 -5.14 22.85
C LYS A 124 -12.29 -4.40 23.40
N ALA A 125 -11.93 -3.27 22.81
CA ALA A 125 -10.83 -2.43 23.32
C ALA A 125 -11.15 -1.83 24.69
N ARG A 126 -12.38 -1.34 24.90
CA ARG A 126 -12.86 -0.83 26.20
C ARG A 126 -13.00 -1.93 27.25
N GLN A 127 -13.37 -3.15 26.86
CA GLN A 127 -13.35 -4.30 27.77
C GLN A 127 -11.94 -4.61 28.28
N LYS A 128 -10.92 -4.48 27.42
CA LYS A 128 -9.52 -4.65 27.80
C LYS A 128 -8.97 -3.48 28.63
N CYS A 129 -9.45 -2.26 28.34
CA CYS A 129 -9.01 -1.03 28.99
C CYS A 129 -10.23 -0.10 29.19
N PRO A 130 -10.92 -0.18 30.34
CA PRO A 130 -12.13 0.61 30.59
C PRO A 130 -11.93 2.13 30.50
N GLY A 131 -10.74 2.61 30.86
CA GLY A 131 -10.36 4.03 30.78
C GLY A 131 -9.77 4.48 29.44
N LEU A 132 -9.97 3.71 28.36
CA LEU A 132 -9.40 4.05 27.04
C LEU A 132 -10.08 5.30 26.44
N LEU A 133 -9.30 6.37 26.27
CA LEU A 133 -9.68 7.54 25.49
C LEU A 133 -9.67 7.19 24.00
N VAL A 134 -10.80 7.36 23.31
CA VAL A 134 -10.91 7.11 21.87
C VAL A 134 -11.23 8.40 21.16
N VAL A 135 -10.36 8.83 20.26
CA VAL A 135 -10.53 10.02 19.42
C VAL A 135 -10.92 9.62 17.99
N PRO A 136 -11.71 10.44 17.27
CA PRO A 136 -12.12 10.14 15.90
C PRO A 136 -10.93 10.22 14.93
N PRO A 137 -10.99 9.50 13.79
CA PRO A 137 -9.96 9.60 12.75
C PRO A 137 -10.08 10.90 11.94
N HIS A 138 -8.93 11.45 11.56
CA HIS A 138 -8.82 12.65 10.74
C HIS A 138 -7.97 12.40 9.49
N TYR A 139 -8.55 11.81 8.45
CA TYR A 139 -7.77 11.36 7.29
C TYR A 139 -7.13 12.48 6.47
N ASP A 140 -7.74 13.68 6.38
CA ASP A 140 -7.14 14.81 5.66
C ASP A 140 -5.86 15.31 6.36
N LEU A 141 -5.84 15.29 7.70
CA LEU A 141 -4.62 15.51 8.48
C LEU A 141 -3.57 14.45 8.16
N TYR A 142 -3.96 13.18 8.15
CA TYR A 142 -3.04 12.07 7.92
C TYR A 142 -2.40 12.14 6.52
N GLU A 143 -3.17 12.50 5.49
CA GLU A 143 -2.64 12.71 4.14
C GLU A 143 -1.65 13.88 4.08
N ARG A 144 -1.94 14.99 4.77
CA ARG A 144 -1.02 16.14 4.87
C ARG A 144 0.29 15.76 5.57
N CYS A 145 0.21 15.06 6.70
CA CYS A 145 1.40 14.60 7.44
C CYS A 145 2.25 13.63 6.60
N SER A 146 1.61 12.73 5.86
CA SER A 146 2.28 11.82 4.92
C SER A 146 3.03 12.57 3.82
N LYS A 147 2.38 13.57 3.19
CA LYS A 147 3.02 14.42 2.17
C LYS A 147 4.22 15.19 2.72
N ALA A 148 4.08 15.74 3.93
CA ALA A 148 5.17 16.45 4.60
C ALA A 148 6.36 15.51 4.92
N LEU A 149 6.09 14.29 5.37
CA LEU A 149 7.13 13.27 5.55
C LEU A 149 7.84 12.99 4.22
N MET A 150 7.10 12.71 3.15
CA MET A 150 7.69 12.43 1.83
C MET A 150 8.53 13.59 1.31
N GLN A 151 8.14 14.83 1.59
CA GLN A 151 8.90 16.02 1.22
C GLN A 151 10.25 16.04 1.92
N ILE A 152 10.30 15.83 3.25
CA ILE A 152 11.56 15.74 3.99
C ILE A 152 12.45 14.61 3.45
N LEU A 153 11.89 13.43 3.18
CA LEU A 153 12.69 12.31 2.67
C LEU A 153 13.34 12.64 1.31
N LYS A 154 12.62 13.34 0.43
CA LYS A 154 13.10 13.75 -0.91
C LYS A 154 14.25 14.75 -0.88
N GLU A 155 14.48 15.42 0.24
CA GLU A 155 15.64 16.30 0.41
C GLU A 155 16.96 15.53 0.57
N TYR A 156 16.90 14.27 1.02
CA TYR A 156 18.07 13.43 1.23
C TYR A 156 18.43 12.60 -0.01
N THR A 157 17.43 12.17 -0.78
CA THR A 157 17.60 11.43 -2.03
C THR A 157 16.42 11.66 -2.96
N PRO A 158 16.62 11.74 -4.29
CA PRO A 158 15.52 11.77 -5.26
C PRO A 158 14.79 10.43 -5.36
N CYS A 159 15.38 9.33 -4.88
CA CYS A 159 14.82 7.99 -5.00
C CYS A 159 14.10 7.59 -3.70
N VAL A 160 12.83 8.02 -3.61
CA VAL A 160 11.93 7.72 -2.49
C VAL A 160 10.70 6.99 -3.02
N GLU A 161 10.41 5.83 -2.47
CA GLU A 161 9.22 5.03 -2.77
C GLU A 161 8.28 5.02 -1.58
N GLN A 162 7.10 5.60 -1.74
CA GLN A 162 6.07 5.54 -0.72
C GLN A 162 5.40 4.15 -0.72
N TYR A 163 5.55 3.39 0.37
CA TYR A 163 4.95 2.06 0.52
C TYR A 163 3.54 2.12 1.12
N SER A 164 3.34 3.00 2.09
CA SER A 164 2.04 3.28 2.72
C SER A 164 1.93 4.77 3.08
N ILE A 165 0.84 5.17 3.73
CA ILE A 165 0.67 6.54 4.23
C ILE A 165 1.75 6.93 5.26
N ASP A 166 2.28 5.96 5.99
CA ASP A 166 3.22 6.12 7.10
C ASP A 166 4.60 5.44 6.89
N GLU A 167 4.78 4.71 5.79
CA GLU A 167 6.02 4.00 5.48
C GLU A 167 6.57 4.36 4.08
N ALA A 168 7.89 4.49 3.98
CA ALA A 168 8.58 4.69 2.71
C ALA A 168 9.98 4.06 2.69
N TYR A 169 10.42 3.71 1.49
CA TYR A 169 11.80 3.32 1.21
C TYR A 169 12.57 4.48 0.59
N MET A 170 13.86 4.57 0.91
CA MET A 170 14.79 5.54 0.34
C MET A 170 16.02 4.78 -0.17
N ASP A 171 16.42 5.04 -1.41
CA ASP A 171 17.73 4.61 -1.90
C ASP A 171 18.78 5.69 -1.62
N MET A 172 19.67 5.39 -0.68
CA MET A 172 20.75 6.24 -0.19
C MET A 172 22.11 5.77 -0.74
N SER A 173 22.11 4.93 -1.77
CA SER A 173 23.33 4.46 -2.42
C SER A 173 24.10 5.66 -2.99
N GLY A 174 25.38 5.79 -2.61
CA GLY A 174 26.26 6.84 -3.10
C GLY A 174 26.11 8.21 -2.43
N THR A 175 25.20 8.36 -1.46
CA THR A 175 25.00 9.63 -0.77
C THR A 175 25.94 9.83 0.43
N LYS A 176 26.94 8.94 0.61
CA LYS A 176 27.84 8.92 1.78
C LYS A 176 28.61 10.24 1.95
N TRP A 177 29.04 10.86 0.85
CA TRP A 177 29.77 12.13 0.87
C TRP A 177 28.90 13.33 1.26
N LEU A 178 27.59 13.23 1.09
CA LEU A 178 26.64 14.30 1.42
C LEU A 178 26.18 14.18 2.89
N TRP A 179 25.90 12.95 3.33
CA TRP A 179 25.19 12.71 4.60
C TRP A 179 25.98 11.91 5.64
N GLY A 180 27.23 11.54 5.34
CA GLY A 180 28.07 10.71 6.21
C GLY A 180 27.77 9.22 6.08
N THR A 181 28.09 8.45 7.12
CA THR A 181 27.80 7.01 7.14
C THR A 181 26.28 6.75 7.08
N PRO A 182 25.82 5.58 6.58
CA PRO A 182 24.40 5.25 6.53
C PRO A 182 23.66 5.44 7.87
N LYS A 183 24.32 5.12 8.98
CA LYS A 183 23.75 5.27 10.33
C LYS A 183 23.63 6.75 10.74
N GLU A 184 24.63 7.58 10.44
CA GLU A 184 24.58 9.02 10.70
C GLU A 184 23.50 9.70 9.86
N ALA A 185 23.43 9.38 8.56
CA ALA A 185 22.39 9.89 7.67
C ALA A 185 20.99 9.54 8.18
N ALA A 186 20.75 8.28 8.58
CA ALA A 186 19.48 7.87 9.17
C ALA A 186 19.16 8.61 10.49
N GLN A 187 20.17 8.88 11.33
CA GLN A 187 19.97 9.67 12.55
C GLN A 187 19.59 11.13 12.24
N GLN A 188 20.20 11.73 11.21
CA GLN A 188 19.86 13.07 10.73
C GLN A 188 18.41 13.12 10.21
N VAL A 189 18.01 12.18 9.34
CA VAL A 189 16.63 12.07 8.83
C VAL A 189 15.64 11.98 9.99
N ARG A 190 15.87 11.06 10.94
CA ARG A 190 15.02 10.87 12.12
C ARG A 190 14.93 12.13 12.98
N GLY A 191 16.07 12.81 13.20
CA GLY A 191 16.14 14.04 13.97
C GLY A 191 15.39 15.20 13.31
N LYS A 192 15.52 15.34 11.98
CA LYS A 192 14.82 16.36 11.21
C LYS A 192 13.30 16.17 11.24
N ILE A 193 12.83 14.94 11.01
CA ILE A 193 11.40 14.61 11.09
C ILE A 193 10.82 14.96 12.47
N LEU A 194 11.52 14.59 13.55
CA LEU A 194 11.07 14.93 14.90
C LEU A 194 11.03 16.45 15.14
N LYS A 195 12.07 17.16 14.69
CA LYS A 195 12.18 18.62 14.89
C LYS A 195 11.13 19.40 14.11
N GLU A 196 10.88 19.03 12.85
CA GLU A 196 10.02 19.80 11.94
C GLU A 196 8.57 19.34 11.96
N LEU A 197 8.32 18.03 12.10
CA LEU A 197 6.97 17.46 12.04
C LEU A 197 6.43 17.01 13.40
N GLY A 198 7.25 17.01 14.46
CA GLY A 198 6.81 16.75 15.84
C GLY A 198 6.51 15.29 16.19
N PHE A 199 6.69 14.34 15.26
CA PHE A 199 6.48 12.90 15.49
C PHE A 199 7.74 12.08 15.24
N THR A 200 7.78 10.86 15.80
CA THR A 200 8.95 9.98 15.73
C THR A 200 8.82 8.92 14.66
N VAL A 201 9.96 8.53 14.08
CA VAL A 201 10.08 7.43 13.13
C VAL A 201 11.07 6.38 13.61
N ASN A 202 10.85 5.15 13.17
CA ASN A 202 11.86 4.11 13.16
C ASN A 202 12.47 4.01 11.76
N ILE A 203 13.81 3.95 11.69
CA ILE A 203 14.52 3.81 10.42
C ILE A 203 15.35 2.53 10.45
N GLY A 204 15.09 1.65 9.50
CA GLY A 204 15.91 0.48 9.24
C GLY A 204 16.86 0.73 8.09
N VAL A 205 18.12 0.32 8.23
CA VAL A 205 19.18 0.53 7.25
C VAL A 205 19.77 -0.82 6.82
N SER A 206 19.81 -1.08 5.51
CA SER A 206 20.40 -2.31 4.96
C SER A 206 20.76 -2.17 3.48
N THR A 207 21.02 -3.29 2.80
CA THR A 207 21.36 -3.40 1.38
C THR A 207 20.16 -3.65 0.45
N ASN A 208 18.99 -3.96 0.99
CA ASN A 208 17.75 -4.16 0.22
C ASN A 208 16.51 -3.81 1.06
N LYS A 209 15.34 -3.76 0.41
CA LYS A 209 14.06 -3.39 1.04
C LYS A 209 13.69 -4.33 2.17
N VAL A 210 13.74 -5.64 1.96
CA VAL A 210 13.35 -6.64 2.98
C VAL A 210 14.16 -6.49 4.26
N LEU A 211 15.49 -6.42 4.17
CA LEU A 211 16.33 -6.29 5.35
C LEU A 211 16.16 -4.92 6.02
N ALA A 212 16.00 -3.84 5.25
CA ALA A 212 15.72 -2.52 5.79
C ALA A 212 14.36 -2.49 6.53
N LYS A 213 13.33 -3.12 5.96
CA LYS A 213 12.01 -3.27 6.61
C LYS A 213 12.12 -4.02 7.93
N MET A 214 12.78 -5.18 7.91
CA MET A 214 13.01 -6.00 9.11
C MET A 214 13.77 -5.21 10.20
N ALA A 215 14.80 -4.46 9.83
CA ALA A 215 15.55 -3.61 10.77
C ALA A 215 14.66 -2.55 11.44
N SER A 216 13.80 -1.88 10.68
CA SER A 216 12.91 -0.84 11.21
C SER A 216 11.93 -1.39 12.27
N ASP A 217 11.58 -2.67 12.17
CA ASP A 217 10.61 -3.37 13.01
C ASP A 217 11.18 -3.95 14.31
N PHE A 218 12.50 -3.88 14.54
CA PHE A 218 13.15 -4.42 15.74
C PHE A 218 12.66 -3.78 17.05
N LYS A 219 13.32 -2.70 17.50
CA LYS A 219 12.93 -1.98 18.73
C LYS A 219 12.33 -0.63 18.37
N LYS A 220 11.04 -0.46 18.64
CA LYS A 220 10.29 0.81 18.53
C LYS A 220 10.06 1.42 19.93
N PRO A 221 9.85 2.73 20.08
CA PRO A 221 9.83 3.79 19.05
C PRO A 221 11.17 4.56 18.93
N ASN A 222 11.24 5.47 17.94
CA ASN A 222 12.29 6.48 17.77
C ASN A 222 13.73 5.92 17.75
N ARG A 223 14.00 4.98 16.84
CA ARG A 223 15.31 4.29 16.74
C ARG A 223 15.77 4.12 15.30
N VAL A 224 17.09 4.04 15.14
CA VAL A 224 17.75 3.62 13.90
C VAL A 224 18.34 2.24 14.15
N HIS A 225 18.06 1.29 13.27
CA HIS A 225 18.59 -0.08 13.33
C HIS A 225 19.27 -0.44 12.01
N THR A 226 20.25 -1.32 12.08
CA THR A 226 20.90 -1.92 10.91
C THR A 226 20.60 -3.41 10.85
N LEU A 227 20.45 -3.93 9.64
CA LEU A 227 20.42 -5.37 9.39
C LEU A 227 21.16 -5.68 8.08
N PHE A 228 22.47 -5.66 8.09
CA PHE A 228 23.28 -6.08 6.95
C PHE A 228 23.34 -7.61 6.82
N PRO A 229 23.73 -8.18 5.66
CA PRO A 229 23.79 -9.63 5.47
C PRO A 229 24.56 -10.39 6.57
N GLY A 230 25.68 -9.83 7.06
CA GLY A 230 26.44 -10.41 8.18
C GLY A 230 25.75 -10.35 9.55
N GLU A 231 24.67 -9.57 9.69
CA GLU A 231 23.91 -9.42 10.92
C GLU A 231 22.66 -10.34 10.97
N ILE A 232 22.32 -11.02 9.87
CA ILE A 232 21.10 -11.83 9.73
C ILE A 232 21.01 -12.93 10.79
N GLU A 233 22.07 -13.70 10.98
CA GLU A 233 22.07 -14.81 11.93
C GLU A 233 21.79 -14.35 13.35
N ASN A 234 22.41 -13.24 13.76
CA ASN A 234 22.34 -12.74 15.12
C ASN A 234 21.06 -11.94 15.40
N LYS A 235 20.57 -11.16 14.43
CA LYS A 235 19.45 -10.22 14.63
C LYS A 235 18.11 -10.70 14.07
N MET A 236 18.10 -11.58 13.06
CA MET A 236 16.89 -11.97 12.35
C MET A 236 16.51 -13.44 12.54
N TRP A 237 17.44 -14.38 12.45
CA TRP A 237 17.11 -15.82 12.45
C TRP A 237 16.53 -16.36 13.76
N SER A 238 16.83 -15.72 14.89
CA SER A 238 16.26 -16.07 16.19
C SER A 238 14.81 -15.63 16.37
N LEU A 239 14.29 -14.75 15.49
CA LEU A 239 12.93 -14.25 15.59
C LEU A 239 11.90 -15.34 15.21
N PRO A 240 10.67 -15.29 15.78
CA PRO A 240 9.57 -16.14 15.34
C PRO A 240 9.27 -15.97 13.84
N VAL A 241 8.86 -17.03 13.17
CA VAL A 241 8.65 -17.01 11.72
C VAL A 241 7.58 -16.01 11.28
N GLY A 242 6.54 -15.79 12.11
CA GLY A 242 5.52 -14.76 11.87
C GLY A 242 6.02 -13.31 11.97
N ARG A 243 7.28 -13.07 12.39
CA ARG A 243 7.91 -11.74 12.33
C ARG A 243 8.54 -11.46 10.96
N LEU A 244 8.76 -12.47 10.13
CA LEU A 244 9.33 -12.25 8.81
C LEU A 244 8.37 -11.43 7.94
N PHE A 245 8.90 -10.42 7.28
CA PHE A 245 8.13 -9.68 6.27
C PHE A 245 7.52 -10.65 5.27
N PHE A 246 6.27 -10.40 4.85
CA PHE A 246 5.49 -11.27 3.97
C PHE A 246 4.93 -12.56 4.62
N VAL A 247 5.21 -12.87 5.89
CA VAL A 247 4.58 -14.01 6.60
C VAL A 247 3.40 -13.51 7.45
N GLY A 248 2.17 -13.74 6.98
CA GLY A 248 0.95 -13.45 7.73
C GLY A 248 0.48 -14.62 8.60
N ARG A 249 -0.55 -14.40 9.44
CA ARG A 249 -1.09 -15.39 10.40
C ARG A 249 -1.38 -16.76 9.78
N ALA A 250 -1.96 -16.80 8.59
CA ALA A 250 -2.29 -18.06 7.91
C ALA A 250 -1.04 -18.82 7.46
N THR A 251 -0.04 -18.11 6.92
CA THR A 251 1.24 -18.71 6.53
C THR A 251 2.01 -19.17 7.76
N GLU A 252 2.04 -18.37 8.83
CA GLU A 252 2.65 -18.72 10.12
C GLU A 252 2.08 -20.02 10.69
N GLN A 253 0.76 -20.13 10.79
CA GLN A 253 0.09 -21.37 11.26
C GLN A 253 0.49 -22.58 10.41
N LYS A 254 0.55 -22.40 9.09
CA LYS A 254 0.95 -23.47 8.18
C LYS A 254 2.42 -23.86 8.34
N LEU A 255 3.32 -22.90 8.55
CA LEU A 255 4.73 -23.16 8.84
C LEU A 255 4.92 -23.87 10.18
N HIS A 256 4.18 -23.48 11.22
CA HIS A 256 4.15 -24.17 12.50
C HIS A 256 3.71 -25.63 12.35
N SER A 257 2.75 -25.93 11.47
CA SER A 257 2.33 -27.31 11.19
C SER A 257 3.43 -28.18 10.56
N PHE A 258 4.49 -27.57 10.02
CA PHE A 258 5.70 -28.25 9.52
C PHE A 258 6.87 -28.23 10.51
N GLY A 259 6.66 -27.74 11.74
CA GLY A 259 7.71 -27.58 12.74
C GLY A 259 8.63 -26.38 12.53
N ILE A 260 8.29 -25.47 11.60
CA ILE A 260 9.09 -24.27 11.31
C ILE A 260 8.56 -23.11 12.16
N SER A 261 9.23 -22.82 13.27
CA SER A 261 8.84 -21.80 14.25
C SER A 261 9.68 -20.53 14.19
N THR A 262 10.91 -20.58 13.66
CA THR A 262 11.81 -19.42 13.56
C THR A 262 12.18 -19.08 12.13
N ILE A 263 12.61 -17.83 11.89
CA ILE A 263 13.10 -17.40 10.58
C ILE A 263 14.33 -18.22 10.16
N GLY A 264 15.23 -18.55 11.09
CA GLY A 264 16.40 -19.38 10.81
C GLY A 264 16.05 -20.81 10.40
N GLN A 265 15.00 -21.40 10.98
CA GLN A 265 14.49 -22.70 10.55
C GLN A 265 13.93 -22.62 9.13
N LEU A 266 13.16 -21.58 8.81
CA LEU A 266 12.65 -21.35 7.46
C LEU A 266 13.79 -21.18 6.45
N ALA A 267 14.82 -20.42 6.80
CA ALA A 267 15.99 -20.18 5.94
C ALA A 267 16.76 -21.46 5.60
N ARG A 268 16.84 -22.41 6.54
CA ARG A 268 17.53 -23.71 6.40
C ARG A 268 16.65 -24.84 5.83
N THR A 269 15.37 -24.58 5.61
CA THR A 269 14.46 -25.57 5.01
C THR A 269 14.74 -25.72 3.52
N ASP A 270 14.56 -26.92 2.98
CA ASP A 270 14.66 -27.18 1.54
C ASP A 270 13.68 -26.30 0.73
N PRO A 271 14.17 -25.46 -0.20
CA PRO A 271 13.33 -24.63 -1.06
C PRO A 271 12.30 -25.44 -1.87
N ALA A 272 12.64 -26.67 -2.29
CA ALA A 272 11.74 -27.50 -3.09
C ALA A 272 10.50 -27.92 -2.27
N PHE A 273 10.69 -28.25 -0.99
CA PHE A 273 9.60 -28.51 -0.06
C PHE A 273 8.68 -27.29 0.14
N LEU A 274 9.27 -26.11 0.35
CA LEU A 274 8.51 -24.87 0.53
C LEU A 274 7.73 -24.50 -0.73
N LYS A 275 8.33 -24.66 -1.92
CA LYS A 275 7.65 -24.47 -3.21
C LYS A 275 6.50 -25.45 -3.39
N LYS A 276 6.68 -26.72 -3.07
CA LYS A 276 5.59 -27.72 -3.19
C LYS A 276 4.39 -27.36 -2.31
N THR A 277 4.65 -26.82 -1.12
CA THR A 277 3.64 -26.66 -0.07
C THR A 277 2.98 -25.27 -0.07
N LEU A 278 3.76 -24.22 -0.37
CA LEU A 278 3.34 -22.82 -0.38
C LEU A 278 3.42 -22.18 -1.77
N LYS A 279 3.76 -22.95 -2.82
CA LYS A 279 3.91 -22.47 -4.20
C LYS A 279 4.95 -21.33 -4.27
N LYS A 280 4.74 -20.36 -5.16
CA LYS A 280 5.60 -19.18 -5.34
C LYS A 280 5.82 -18.41 -4.02
N HIS A 281 4.84 -18.40 -3.13
CA HIS A 281 5.00 -17.72 -1.84
C HIS A 281 6.09 -18.36 -0.98
N GLY A 282 6.23 -19.69 -1.03
CA GLY A 282 7.29 -20.42 -0.32
C GLY A 282 8.70 -20.04 -0.79
N GLU A 283 8.88 -19.84 -2.10
CA GLU A 283 10.15 -19.38 -2.68
C GLU A 283 10.50 -17.97 -2.20
N ILE A 284 9.51 -17.07 -2.17
CA ILE A 284 9.69 -15.67 -1.76
C ILE A 284 10.10 -15.59 -0.29
N ILE A 285 9.35 -16.23 0.62
CA ILE A 285 9.66 -16.15 2.05
C ILE A 285 10.98 -16.85 2.41
N TRP A 286 11.36 -17.89 1.68
CA TRP A 286 12.67 -18.52 1.84
C TRP A 286 13.81 -17.57 1.42
N ALA A 287 13.65 -16.87 0.30
CA ALA A 287 14.60 -15.86 -0.14
C ALA A 287 14.72 -14.73 0.89
N PHE A 288 13.59 -14.24 1.41
CA PHE A 288 13.55 -13.18 2.42
C PHE A 288 14.19 -13.62 3.75
N ALA A 289 13.96 -14.86 4.19
CA ALA A 289 14.59 -15.43 5.39
C ALA A 289 16.12 -15.51 5.25
N ASN A 290 16.64 -15.59 4.02
CA ASN A 290 18.06 -15.54 3.69
C ASN A 290 18.54 -14.14 3.28
N GLY A 291 17.73 -13.09 3.49
CA GLY A 291 18.08 -11.70 3.20
C GLY A 291 18.19 -11.36 1.71
N ARG A 292 17.59 -12.17 0.84
CA ARG A 292 17.64 -11.99 -0.62
C ARG A 292 16.38 -11.31 -1.10
N ASP A 293 16.56 -10.12 -1.66
CA ASP A 293 15.51 -9.36 -2.34
C ASP A 293 16.16 -8.57 -3.48
N ALA A 294 15.53 -8.62 -4.65
CA ALA A 294 16.01 -7.97 -5.87
C ALA A 294 15.12 -6.79 -6.28
N ASP A 295 14.06 -6.49 -5.52
CA ASP A 295 13.16 -5.40 -5.83
C ASP A 295 13.82 -4.03 -5.55
N PRO A 296 14.07 -3.20 -6.58
CA PRO A 296 14.71 -1.90 -6.38
C PRO A 296 13.73 -0.89 -5.79
N VAL A 297 14.24 0.14 -5.12
CA VAL A 297 13.43 1.30 -4.73
C VAL A 297 13.05 2.08 -5.99
N GLN A 298 11.75 2.29 -6.18
CA GLN A 298 11.17 2.94 -7.34
C GLN A 298 10.75 4.36 -7.00
N ALA A 299 11.45 5.35 -7.57
CA ALA A 299 11.09 6.76 -7.42
C ALA A 299 9.72 7.10 -8.04
N VAL A 300 9.30 6.33 -9.04
CA VAL A 300 8.03 6.48 -9.75
C VAL A 300 7.18 5.25 -9.48
N PRO A 301 5.99 5.38 -8.85
CA PRO A 301 5.11 4.24 -8.60
C PRO A 301 4.66 3.59 -9.91
N GLU A 302 4.51 2.26 -9.90
CA GLU A 302 3.85 1.56 -11.01
C GLU A 302 2.40 2.06 -11.21
N PRO A 303 1.91 2.08 -12.46
CA PRO A 303 0.49 2.33 -12.73
C PRO A 303 -0.41 1.35 -11.97
N GLN A 304 -1.53 1.87 -11.46
CA GLN A 304 -2.52 1.06 -10.74
C GLN A 304 -3.10 -0.03 -11.66
N LYS A 305 -3.11 -1.27 -11.18
CA LYS A 305 -3.57 -2.45 -11.94
C LYS A 305 -5.09 -2.67 -11.85
N GLY A 306 -5.79 -1.90 -11.01
CA GLY A 306 -7.21 -1.99 -10.80
C GLY A 306 -7.73 -0.89 -9.89
N TYR A 307 -9.03 -0.58 -9.98
CA TYR A 307 -9.71 0.39 -9.13
C TYR A 307 -10.90 -0.28 -8.48
N GLY A 308 -11.07 -0.09 -7.18
CA GLY A 308 -12.17 -0.72 -6.46
C GLY A 308 -12.77 0.20 -5.42
N SER A 309 -14.06 0.00 -5.18
CA SER A 309 -14.74 0.57 -4.03
C SER A 309 -15.56 -0.53 -3.37
N SER A 310 -15.52 -0.56 -2.05
CA SER A 310 -16.32 -1.49 -1.28
C SER A 310 -16.74 -0.85 0.03
N THR A 311 -17.86 -1.32 0.58
CA THR A 311 -18.40 -0.78 1.82
C THR A 311 -18.98 -1.91 2.65
N THR A 312 -18.70 -1.86 3.96
CA THR A 312 -19.43 -2.69 4.92
C THR A 312 -20.69 -1.91 5.27
N ILE A 313 -21.85 -2.54 5.13
CA ILE A 313 -23.15 -1.88 5.21
C ILE A 313 -23.60 -1.84 6.67
N ALA A 314 -24.21 -0.73 7.09
CA ALA A 314 -24.65 -0.52 8.47
C ALA A 314 -25.70 -1.54 8.93
N PHE A 315 -26.39 -2.16 7.98
CA PHE A 315 -27.34 -3.26 8.19
C PHE A 315 -27.04 -4.37 7.17
N ASP A 316 -27.54 -5.58 7.43
CA ASP A 316 -27.37 -6.68 6.47
C ASP A 316 -28.44 -6.55 5.37
N VAL A 317 -28.01 -6.47 4.10
CA VAL A 317 -28.90 -6.34 2.93
C VAL A 317 -29.52 -7.69 2.61
N ARG A 318 -30.85 -7.70 2.42
CA ARG A 318 -31.64 -8.92 2.22
C ARG A 318 -32.48 -8.93 0.94
N ASP A 319 -32.43 -7.85 0.17
CA ASP A 319 -33.28 -7.65 -1.01
C ASP A 319 -32.47 -7.07 -2.18
N VAL A 320 -32.90 -7.44 -3.41
CA VAL A 320 -32.25 -6.99 -4.66
C VAL A 320 -32.29 -5.46 -4.81
N PRO A 321 -33.41 -4.74 -4.57
CA PRO A 321 -33.45 -3.29 -4.73
C PRO A 321 -32.39 -2.56 -3.90
N THR A 322 -32.23 -2.95 -2.63
CA THR A 322 -31.22 -2.37 -1.75
C THR A 322 -29.80 -2.71 -2.21
N ALA A 323 -29.55 -3.95 -2.64
CA ALA A 323 -28.24 -4.33 -3.18
C ALA A 323 -27.88 -3.52 -4.43
N LYS A 324 -28.83 -3.33 -5.35
CA LYS A 324 -28.68 -2.48 -6.54
C LYS A 324 -28.33 -1.04 -6.17
N LEU A 325 -28.98 -0.48 -5.16
CA LEU A 325 -28.67 0.88 -4.69
C LEU A 325 -27.21 1.01 -4.20
N VAL A 326 -26.73 0.03 -3.44
CA VAL A 326 -25.33 0.00 -2.98
C VAL A 326 -24.37 -0.18 -4.15
N LEU A 327 -24.65 -1.09 -5.09
CA LEU A 327 -23.82 -1.29 -6.29
C LEU A 327 -23.72 -0.02 -7.13
N LEU A 328 -24.83 0.74 -7.27
CA LEU A 328 -24.82 2.01 -7.99
C LEU A 328 -23.87 3.01 -7.32
N ALA A 329 -23.94 3.14 -5.99
CA ALA A 329 -23.06 4.05 -5.26
C ALA A 329 -21.58 3.66 -5.35
N LEU A 330 -21.28 2.35 -5.35
CA LEU A 330 -19.92 1.84 -5.55
C LEU A 330 -19.44 2.08 -6.99
N ALA A 331 -20.31 1.88 -7.98
CA ALA A 331 -20.03 2.12 -9.39
C ALA A 331 -19.76 3.62 -9.66
N GLU A 332 -20.49 4.55 -9.03
CA GLU A 332 -20.21 5.99 -9.12
C GLU A 332 -18.79 6.30 -8.66
N THR A 333 -18.40 5.77 -7.49
CA THR A 333 -17.06 5.96 -6.93
C THR A 333 -15.97 5.38 -7.82
N VAL A 334 -16.16 4.16 -8.33
CA VAL A 334 -15.19 3.49 -9.22
C VAL A 334 -15.06 4.22 -10.55
N GLY A 335 -16.18 4.58 -11.19
CA GLY A 335 -16.19 5.30 -12.46
C GLY A 335 -15.50 6.66 -12.35
N MET A 336 -15.80 7.43 -11.30
CA MET A 336 -15.13 8.71 -11.05
C MET A 336 -13.61 8.53 -10.90
N ARG A 337 -13.15 7.50 -10.17
CA ARG A 337 -11.71 7.24 -9.98
C ARG A 337 -11.01 6.86 -11.28
N LEU A 338 -11.63 6.03 -12.12
CA LEU A 338 -11.11 5.67 -13.44
C LEU A 338 -10.93 6.92 -14.32
N ARG A 339 -11.95 7.79 -14.35
CA ARG A 339 -11.93 9.06 -15.12
C ARG A 339 -10.89 10.04 -14.60
N GLN A 340 -10.74 10.18 -13.28
CA GLN A 340 -9.70 11.01 -12.67
C GLN A 340 -8.30 10.54 -13.04
N ALA A 341 -8.09 9.22 -13.12
CA ALA A 341 -6.84 8.62 -13.53
C ALA A 341 -6.66 8.54 -15.06
N LYS A 342 -7.66 8.96 -15.85
CA LYS A 342 -7.66 8.88 -17.33
C LYS A 342 -7.41 7.47 -17.87
N VAL A 343 -8.05 6.49 -17.25
CA VAL A 343 -7.94 5.07 -17.63
C VAL A 343 -9.31 4.43 -17.75
N GLN A 344 -9.37 3.30 -18.43
CA GLN A 344 -10.56 2.47 -18.63
C GLN A 344 -10.30 1.04 -18.18
N ALA A 345 -11.35 0.31 -17.80
CA ALA A 345 -11.24 -1.06 -17.33
C ALA A 345 -11.96 -2.05 -18.24
N GLU A 346 -11.33 -3.19 -18.51
CA GLU A 346 -11.92 -4.32 -19.26
C GLU A 346 -12.51 -5.40 -18.35
N VAL A 347 -12.15 -5.43 -17.07
CA VAL A 347 -12.69 -6.42 -16.13
C VAL A 347 -13.47 -5.71 -15.05
N ILE A 348 -14.67 -6.21 -14.75
CA ILE A 348 -15.47 -5.83 -13.58
C ILE A 348 -15.65 -7.07 -12.72
N ALA A 349 -15.50 -6.89 -11.42
CA ALA A 349 -15.73 -7.92 -10.42
C ALA A 349 -16.61 -7.40 -9.29
N VAL A 350 -17.47 -8.26 -8.77
CA VAL A 350 -18.30 -7.99 -7.58
C VAL A 350 -17.88 -8.95 -6.49
N GLY A 351 -17.67 -8.40 -5.29
CA GLY A 351 -17.40 -9.16 -4.08
C GLY A 351 -18.55 -9.02 -3.08
N ILE A 352 -19.02 -10.15 -2.57
CA ILE A 352 -20.04 -10.25 -1.53
C ILE A 352 -19.40 -10.86 -0.29
N LYS A 353 -19.60 -10.22 0.86
CA LYS A 353 -19.35 -10.83 2.16
C LYS A 353 -20.65 -10.96 2.93
N THR A 354 -20.97 -12.18 3.34
CA THR A 354 -22.21 -12.52 4.05
C THR A 354 -22.15 -12.15 5.53
N TYR A 355 -23.29 -12.23 6.22
CA TYR A 355 -23.41 -11.97 7.66
C TYR A 355 -22.55 -12.90 8.54
N ASP A 356 -22.19 -14.08 8.05
CA ASP A 356 -21.29 -15.04 8.70
C ASP A 356 -19.83 -14.92 8.22
N PHE A 357 -19.49 -13.80 7.58
CA PHE A 357 -18.14 -13.43 7.12
C PHE A 357 -17.54 -14.32 6.03
N ARG A 358 -18.33 -15.15 5.34
CA ARG A 358 -17.89 -15.83 4.11
C ARG A 358 -17.79 -14.84 2.96
N TYR A 359 -16.80 -15.02 2.10
CA TYR A 359 -16.53 -14.15 0.96
C TYR A 359 -16.74 -14.91 -0.35
N TYR A 360 -17.49 -14.29 -1.25
CA TYR A 360 -17.76 -14.77 -2.60
C TYR A 360 -17.42 -13.66 -3.59
N GLY A 361 -16.83 -14.01 -4.72
CA GLY A 361 -16.49 -13.05 -5.76
C GLY A 361 -16.77 -13.63 -7.13
N HIS A 362 -17.29 -12.82 -8.02
CA HIS A 362 -17.45 -13.17 -9.42
C HIS A 362 -16.99 -12.01 -10.30
N GLN A 363 -16.52 -12.31 -11.51
CA GLN A 363 -15.96 -11.32 -12.41
C GLN A 363 -16.32 -11.61 -13.86
N MET A 364 -16.37 -10.56 -14.66
CA MET A 364 -16.61 -10.62 -16.09
C MET A 364 -15.60 -9.77 -16.84
N THR A 365 -15.18 -10.23 -18.02
CA THR A 365 -14.38 -9.44 -18.96
C THR A 365 -15.31 -8.86 -20.02
N LEU A 366 -15.20 -7.55 -20.22
CA LEU A 366 -15.94 -6.79 -21.21
C LEU A 366 -15.25 -6.87 -22.57
N SER A 367 -16.03 -6.72 -23.64
CA SER A 367 -15.52 -6.62 -25.01
C SER A 367 -14.79 -5.29 -25.28
N SER A 368 -15.16 -4.23 -24.55
CA SER A 368 -14.56 -2.90 -24.66
C SER A 368 -14.29 -2.35 -23.27
N ALA A 369 -13.13 -1.71 -23.11
CA ALA A 369 -12.78 -1.03 -21.86
C ALA A 369 -13.73 0.15 -21.61
N THR A 370 -14.15 0.33 -20.35
CA THR A 370 -15.07 1.43 -19.99
C THR A 370 -14.68 2.13 -18.70
N ASP A 371 -15.03 3.40 -18.63
CA ASP A 371 -15.00 4.30 -17.47
C ASP A 371 -16.41 4.87 -17.18
N ILE A 372 -17.44 4.39 -17.89
CA ILE A 372 -18.82 4.87 -17.81
C ILE A 372 -19.52 4.21 -16.62
N THR A 373 -20.08 5.04 -15.74
CA THR A 373 -20.72 4.61 -14.50
C THR A 373 -21.90 3.67 -14.76
N GLU A 374 -22.72 4.00 -15.75
CA GLU A 374 -23.90 3.22 -16.14
C GLU A 374 -23.54 1.81 -16.60
N GLU A 375 -22.45 1.65 -17.36
CA GLU A 375 -21.96 0.34 -17.80
C GLU A 375 -21.40 -0.46 -16.63
N ILE A 376 -20.57 0.18 -15.79
CA ILE A 376 -20.02 -0.46 -14.60
C ILE A 376 -21.15 -0.96 -13.71
N TYR A 377 -22.16 -0.14 -13.48
CA TYR A 377 -23.34 -0.50 -12.70
C TYR A 377 -24.13 -1.65 -13.35
N LYS A 378 -24.42 -1.58 -14.66
CA LYS A 378 -25.15 -2.63 -15.39
C LYS A 378 -24.47 -3.99 -15.21
N TYR A 379 -23.17 -4.07 -15.49
CA TYR A 379 -22.43 -5.32 -15.40
C TYR A 379 -22.23 -5.77 -13.95
N ALA A 380 -22.05 -4.84 -13.00
CA ALA A 380 -22.01 -5.20 -11.58
C ALA A 380 -23.33 -5.83 -11.12
N VAL A 381 -24.49 -5.31 -11.55
CA VAL A 381 -25.80 -5.90 -11.25
C VAL A 381 -25.95 -7.28 -11.90
N GLU A 382 -25.51 -7.45 -13.14
CA GLU A 382 -25.56 -8.75 -13.83
C GLU A 382 -24.73 -9.81 -13.09
N ILE A 383 -23.48 -9.50 -12.76
CA ILE A 383 -22.58 -10.36 -11.98
C ILE A 383 -23.20 -10.67 -10.62
N PHE A 384 -23.79 -9.67 -9.95
CA PHE A 384 -24.45 -9.83 -8.67
C PHE A 384 -25.63 -10.82 -8.75
N MET A 385 -26.48 -10.70 -9.77
CA MET A 385 -27.62 -11.59 -9.96
C MET A 385 -27.21 -13.03 -10.27
N GLN A 386 -26.05 -13.23 -10.92
CA GLN A 386 -25.49 -14.56 -11.19
C GLN A 386 -24.93 -15.24 -9.93
N MET A 387 -24.46 -14.47 -8.94
CA MET A 387 -23.74 -15.00 -7.78
C MET A 387 -24.54 -15.01 -6.48
N TRP A 388 -25.56 -14.16 -6.34
CA TRP A 388 -26.26 -14.01 -5.07
C TRP A 388 -27.37 -15.04 -4.90
N ASP A 389 -27.32 -15.78 -3.78
CA ASP A 389 -28.23 -16.88 -3.44
C ASP A 389 -29.35 -16.49 -2.47
N GLY A 390 -29.48 -15.19 -2.15
CA GLY A 390 -30.43 -14.68 -1.14
C GLY A 390 -29.86 -14.59 0.28
N THR A 391 -28.64 -15.05 0.53
CA THR A 391 -28.00 -14.95 1.84
C THR A 391 -27.79 -13.48 2.24
N PRO A 392 -28.12 -13.05 3.48
CA PRO A 392 -27.93 -11.67 3.90
C PRO A 392 -26.49 -11.17 3.74
N ILE A 393 -26.34 -10.01 3.10
CA ILE A 393 -25.06 -9.41 2.72
C ILE A 393 -24.64 -8.36 3.74
N ARG A 394 -23.42 -8.46 4.25
CA ARG A 394 -22.82 -7.50 5.19
C ARG A 394 -21.87 -6.51 4.52
N HIS A 395 -21.13 -6.94 3.50
CA HIS A 395 -20.22 -6.09 2.75
C HIS A 395 -20.32 -6.39 1.26
N LEU A 396 -20.26 -5.32 0.47
CA LEU A 396 -20.39 -5.36 -0.97
C LEU A 396 -19.29 -4.51 -1.61
N GLY A 397 -18.71 -5.02 -2.70
CA GLY A 397 -17.62 -4.37 -3.40
C GLY A 397 -17.76 -4.47 -4.92
N VAL A 398 -17.35 -3.41 -5.60
CA VAL A 398 -17.17 -3.37 -7.05
C VAL A 398 -15.69 -3.09 -7.31
N TYR A 399 -15.06 -3.94 -8.12
CA TYR A 399 -13.64 -3.88 -8.43
C TYR A 399 -13.45 -3.94 -9.94
N THR A 400 -12.37 -3.32 -10.41
CA THR A 400 -12.01 -3.35 -11.83
C THR A 400 -10.58 -3.84 -12.02
N GLY A 401 -10.32 -4.39 -13.20
CA GLY A 401 -9.00 -4.90 -13.59
C GLY A 401 -8.77 -4.77 -15.09
N LYS A 402 -7.59 -5.21 -15.54
CA LYS A 402 -7.11 -5.01 -16.93
C LYS A 402 -7.27 -3.55 -17.35
N ILE A 403 -6.56 -2.68 -16.64
CA ILE A 403 -6.61 -1.25 -16.86
C ILE A 403 -5.86 -0.90 -18.15
N ARG A 404 -6.50 -0.09 -18.98
CA ARG A 404 -5.96 0.47 -20.22
C ARG A 404 -5.92 2.00 -20.09
N GLU A 405 -4.97 2.63 -20.77
CA GLU A 405 -5.05 4.06 -21.00
C GLU A 405 -6.35 4.38 -21.72
N ALA A 406 -7.03 5.45 -21.30
CA ALA A 406 -8.29 5.84 -21.91
C ALA A 406 -8.01 6.32 -23.34
N LEU A 407 -8.30 5.47 -24.32
CA LEU A 407 -8.30 5.82 -25.73
C LEU A 407 -9.74 6.12 -26.13
N ASP A 408 -9.96 7.20 -26.88
CA ASP A 408 -11.27 7.50 -27.48
C ASP A 408 -11.55 6.60 -28.70
N MET A 409 -11.22 5.31 -28.58
CA MET A 409 -11.41 4.30 -29.59
C MET A 409 -12.19 3.15 -28.97
N ARG A 410 -13.51 3.18 -29.17
CA ARG A 410 -14.42 2.10 -28.80
C ARG A 410 -14.90 1.42 -30.07
N GLN A 411 -14.78 0.09 -30.13
CA GLN A 411 -15.44 -0.67 -31.18
C GLN A 411 -16.95 -0.63 -30.93
N ILE A 412 -17.68 -0.05 -31.88
CA ILE A 412 -19.14 0.01 -31.85
C ILE A 412 -19.67 -1.35 -32.31
N ASP A 413 -20.60 -1.93 -31.55
CA ASP A 413 -21.37 -3.07 -32.00
C ASP A 413 -22.53 -2.57 -32.88
N MET A 414 -22.72 -3.23 -34.04
CA MET A 414 -23.72 -2.86 -35.05
C MET A 414 -25.15 -2.83 -34.50
N PHE A 415 -25.44 -3.59 -33.43
CA PHE A 415 -26.75 -3.67 -32.81
C PHE A 415 -26.90 -2.82 -31.54
N ASP A 416 -25.83 -2.16 -31.11
CA ASP A 416 -25.86 -1.37 -29.88
C ASP A 416 -26.42 0.03 -30.15
N ARG A 417 -27.55 0.32 -29.51
CA ARG A 417 -28.24 1.63 -29.60
C ARG A 417 -27.78 2.61 -28.51
N THR A 418 -26.86 2.20 -27.65
CA THR A 418 -26.39 3.02 -26.54
C THR A 418 -25.47 4.12 -27.03
N ASP A 419 -25.84 5.37 -26.77
CA ASP A 419 -24.96 6.51 -27.04
C ASP A 419 -23.92 6.65 -25.92
N TYR A 420 -22.84 5.88 -26.02
CA TYR A 420 -21.73 5.92 -25.07
C TYR A 420 -21.02 7.26 -25.04
N GLY A 421 -20.98 7.99 -26.16
CA GLY A 421 -20.38 9.31 -26.23
C GLY A 421 -21.13 10.30 -25.33
N LYS A 422 -22.46 10.30 -25.42
CA LYS A 422 -23.31 11.11 -24.56
C LYS A 422 -23.20 10.73 -23.08
N LEU A 423 -23.18 9.43 -22.76
CA LEU A 423 -23.01 8.96 -21.38
C LEU A 423 -21.66 9.39 -20.78
N LYS A 424 -20.58 9.26 -21.56
CA LYS A 424 -19.24 9.72 -21.15
C LYS A 424 -19.23 11.22 -20.90
N MET A 425 -19.80 12.02 -21.80
CA MET A 425 -19.93 13.48 -21.63
C MET A 425 -20.73 13.86 -20.38
N TRP A 426 -21.83 13.16 -20.10
CA TRP A 426 -22.61 13.37 -18.87
C TRP A 426 -21.83 13.05 -17.61
N ASN A 427 -21.11 11.92 -17.60
CA ASN A 427 -20.28 11.50 -16.48
C ASN A 427 -19.14 12.52 -16.22
N LEU A 428 -18.50 13.02 -17.28
CA LEU A 428 -17.48 14.07 -17.17
C LEU A 428 -18.07 15.40 -16.66
N ALA A 429 -19.28 15.77 -17.09
CA ALA A 429 -19.96 16.95 -16.59
C ALA A 429 -20.26 16.83 -15.09
N VAL A 430 -20.79 15.68 -14.65
CA VAL A 430 -21.06 15.37 -13.23
C VAL A 430 -19.77 15.49 -12.41
N ASP A 431 -18.68 14.87 -12.88
CA ASP A 431 -17.39 14.94 -12.19
C ASP A 431 -16.85 16.38 -12.11
N SER A 432 -17.05 17.19 -13.16
CA SER A 432 -16.59 18.58 -13.18
C SER A 432 -17.31 19.44 -12.13
N VAL A 433 -18.61 19.25 -11.96
CA VAL A 433 -19.43 19.92 -10.94
C VAL A 433 -19.00 19.47 -9.55
N ARG A 434 -18.87 18.16 -9.33
CA ARG A 434 -18.45 17.58 -8.05
C ARG A 434 -17.04 18.02 -7.64
N LYS A 435 -16.12 18.17 -8.60
CA LYS A 435 -14.77 18.66 -8.34
C LYS A 435 -14.74 20.11 -7.86
N ARG A 436 -15.66 20.95 -8.34
CA ARG A 436 -15.70 22.38 -8.00
C ARG A 436 -16.51 22.67 -6.73
N TYR A 437 -17.65 22.03 -6.56
CA TYR A 437 -18.62 22.35 -5.51
C TYR A 437 -18.74 21.27 -4.42
N GLY A 438 -17.95 20.21 -4.53
CA GLY A 438 -17.99 19.07 -3.60
C GLY A 438 -18.87 17.92 -4.12
N PRO A 439 -18.70 16.71 -3.54
CA PRO A 439 -19.34 15.49 -4.04
C PRO A 439 -20.87 15.57 -4.03
N ASP A 440 -21.47 16.26 -3.05
CA ASP A 440 -22.93 16.38 -2.88
C ASP A 440 -23.59 17.42 -3.80
N ALA A 441 -22.82 18.21 -4.52
CA ALA A 441 -23.37 19.25 -5.40
C ALA A 441 -24.27 18.67 -6.50
N LEU A 442 -24.00 17.43 -6.94
CA LEU A 442 -24.83 16.71 -7.89
C LEU A 442 -24.94 15.23 -7.51
N ARG A 443 -26.17 14.78 -7.27
CA ARG A 443 -26.50 13.41 -6.89
C ARG A 443 -27.62 12.86 -7.77
N ARG A 444 -27.58 11.55 -8.03
CA ARG A 444 -28.71 10.88 -8.70
C ARG A 444 -29.94 10.91 -7.80
N GLY A 445 -31.11 11.12 -8.41
CA GLY A 445 -32.38 11.27 -7.68
C GLY A 445 -32.71 10.13 -6.73
N VAL A 446 -32.27 8.90 -7.05
CA VAL A 446 -32.49 7.70 -6.23
C VAL A 446 -31.88 7.78 -4.83
N PHE A 447 -30.85 8.62 -4.61
CA PHE A 447 -30.21 8.80 -3.31
C PHE A 447 -30.79 9.97 -2.51
N VAL A 448 -31.68 10.77 -3.09
CA VAL A 448 -32.27 11.93 -2.41
C VAL A 448 -33.33 11.46 -1.43
N ASN A 449 -33.17 11.76 -0.14
CA ASN A 449 -34.11 11.41 0.94
C ASN A 449 -34.47 9.91 1.02
N HIS A 450 -33.53 9.04 0.62
CA HIS A 450 -33.77 7.60 0.68
C HIS A 450 -33.79 7.12 2.15
N PRO A 451 -34.79 6.32 2.57
CA PRO A 451 -34.96 5.94 3.99
C PRO A 451 -33.78 5.14 4.56
N LEU A 452 -33.02 4.46 3.70
CA LEU A 452 -31.84 3.66 4.08
C LEU A 452 -30.57 4.50 4.29
N ASN A 453 -30.59 5.80 4.00
CA ASN A 453 -29.46 6.73 4.14
C ASN A 453 -28.13 6.20 3.58
N ILE A 454 -28.17 5.51 2.43
CA ILE A 454 -26.97 5.03 1.73
C ILE A 454 -26.34 6.21 0.98
N ASP A 455 -25.06 6.46 1.22
CA ASP A 455 -24.32 7.51 0.51
C ASP A 455 -24.22 7.17 -0.98
N HIS A 456 -24.56 8.16 -1.83
CA HIS A 456 -24.47 8.10 -3.28
C HIS A 456 -23.05 7.83 -3.81
N MET A 457 -22.02 8.15 -3.03
CA MET A 457 -20.62 7.86 -3.34
C MET A 457 -20.04 6.97 -2.24
N SER A 458 -20.37 5.68 -2.31
CA SER A 458 -20.00 4.72 -1.27
C SER A 458 -18.60 4.14 -1.46
N GLY A 459 -17.98 3.79 -0.33
CA GLY A 459 -16.70 3.10 -0.21
C GLY A 459 -15.45 4.00 -0.24
N GLY A 460 -14.39 3.52 0.40
CA GLY A 460 -13.23 4.35 0.77
C GLY A 460 -13.41 5.04 2.14
N ILE A 461 -12.70 6.14 2.36
CA ILE A 461 -12.80 6.92 3.60
C ILE A 461 -14.12 7.70 3.58
N SER A 462 -15.03 7.41 4.53
CA SER A 462 -16.29 8.12 4.68
C SER A 462 -16.05 9.60 4.99
N ARG A 463 -16.98 10.47 4.56
CA ARG A 463 -16.80 11.94 4.65
C ARG A 463 -16.60 12.42 6.08
N GLU A 464 -17.38 11.88 7.01
CA GLU A 464 -17.29 12.15 8.45
C GLU A 464 -15.90 11.84 9.03
N LYS A 465 -15.11 10.99 8.37
CA LYS A 465 -13.76 10.64 8.80
C LYS A 465 -12.69 11.50 8.11
N ARG A 466 -13.03 12.25 7.06
CA ARG A 466 -12.07 13.12 6.36
C ARG A 466 -11.65 14.29 7.22
N THR A 467 -12.63 14.94 7.83
CA THR A 467 -12.47 16.11 8.70
C THR A 467 -13.13 15.84 10.04
N VAL A 468 -12.51 16.31 11.13
CA VAL A 468 -13.07 16.25 12.47
C VAL A 468 -13.59 17.63 12.87
N ASP A 469 -14.81 17.68 13.39
CA ASP A 469 -15.32 18.86 14.09
C ASP A 469 -14.90 18.79 15.56
N TYR A 470 -13.81 19.49 15.88
CA TYR A 470 -13.24 19.50 17.22
C TYR A 470 -14.10 20.26 18.24
N GLU A 471 -14.93 21.22 17.82
CA GLU A 471 -15.84 21.94 18.73
C GLU A 471 -17.00 21.04 19.18
N ALA A 472 -17.52 20.23 18.26
CA ALA A 472 -18.52 19.22 18.59
C ALA A 472 -17.95 18.13 19.52
N GLU A 473 -16.71 17.69 19.30
CA GLU A 473 -16.02 16.74 20.18
C GLU A 473 -15.86 17.27 21.61
N GLN A 474 -15.43 18.53 21.77
CA GLN A 474 -15.30 19.17 23.09
C GLN A 474 -16.64 19.22 23.83
N LYS A 475 -17.71 19.66 23.16
CA LYS A 475 -19.07 19.69 23.76
C LYS A 475 -19.60 18.31 24.13
N GLU A 476 -19.28 17.27 23.36
CA GLU A 476 -19.67 15.90 23.70
C GLU A 476 -18.86 15.34 24.87
N SER A 477 -17.59 15.72 24.97
CA SER A 477 -16.75 15.38 26.13
C SER A 477 -17.28 16.04 27.41
N GLU A 478 -17.63 17.32 27.37
CA GLU A 478 -18.20 18.08 28.50
C GLU A 478 -19.56 17.55 28.95
N ARG A 479 -20.39 17.00 28.05
CA ARG A 479 -21.68 16.39 28.39
C ARG A 479 -21.59 15.01 29.05
N LYS A 480 -20.43 14.35 28.96
CA LYS A 480 -20.19 13.01 29.55
C LYS A 480 -19.57 13.07 30.95
N TRP A 481 -19.20 14.27 31.41
CA TRP A 481 -18.86 14.59 32.80
C TRP A 481 -20.01 15.35 33.45
#